data_AF-A0ABC9NXY3-F1
#
_entry.id   AF-A0ABC9NXY3-F1
#
_cell.length_a   1.000
_cell.length_b   1.000
_cell.length_c   1.000
_cell.angle_alpha   90.00
_cell.angle_beta   90.00
_cell.angle_gamma   90.00
#
_symmetry.space_group_name_H-M   'P 1'
#
loop_
_entity.id
_entity.type
_entity.pdbx_description
1 polymer ?
#
loop_
_entity_poly.entity_id
_entity_poly.type
_entity_poly.pdbx_seq_one_letter_code
_entity_poly.pdbx_strand_id
1 'polypeptide(L)' 'MFLKLYNYFVRVLVLFLLICIPYSLVTNPELIEDEVDFYFFVIAYVIILLFYVVWNYIYNYLRRKRG' A
#
# COMPACT_ATOMS: atom_id res chain seq x y z
N MET A 1 14.05 -19.05 -1.60
CA MET A 1 14.53 -17.67 -1.39
C MET A 1 13.68 -16.61 -2.10
N PHE A 2 13.35 -16.76 -3.39
CA PHE A 2 12.58 -15.77 -4.18
C PHE A 2 11.31 -15.23 -3.51
N LEU A 3 10.41 -16.10 -3.00
CA LEU A 3 9.13 -15.66 -2.39
C LEU A 3 9.33 -14.79 -1.13
N LYS A 4 10.38 -15.05 -0.35
CA LYS A 4 10.70 -14.22 0.83
C LYS A 4 11.21 -12.83 0.40
N LEU A 5 12.10 -12.80 -0.60
CA LEU A 5 12.64 -11.55 -1.14
C LEU A 5 11.52 -10.71 -1.79
N TYR A 6 10.67 -11.33 -2.61
CA TYR A 6 9.54 -10.65 -3.23
C TYR A 6 8.56 -10.11 -2.18
N ASN A 7 8.26 -10.88 -1.14
CA ASN A 7 7.44 -10.38 -0.03
C ASN A 7 8.06 -9.19 0.70
N TYR A 8 9.38 -9.18 0.91
CA TYR A 8 10.07 -8.02 1.49
C TYR A 8 9.95 -6.79 0.59
N PHE A 9 10.20 -6.95 -0.71
CA PHE A 9 10.03 -5.89 -1.69
C PHE A 9 8.61 -5.32 -1.69
N VAL A 10 7.58 -6.16 -1.74
CA VAL A 10 6.17 -5.72 -1.70
C VAL A 10 5.86 -4.98 -0.41
N ARG A 11 6.36 -5.44 0.74
CA ARG A 11 6.17 -4.75 2.03
C ARG A 11 6.79 -3.36 2.04
N VAL A 12 8.03 -3.22 1.56
CA VAL A 12 8.70 -1.93 1.47
C VAL A 12 7.95 -0.99 0.53
N LEU A 13 7.52 -1.47 -0.64
CA LEU A 13 6.77 -0.69 -1.61
C LEU A 13 5.44 -0.20 -1.03
N VAL A 14 4.67 -1.07 -0.39
CA VAL A 14 3.39 -0.69 0.24
C VAL A 14 3.61 0.35 1.32
N LEU A 15 4.57 0.15 2.23
CA LEU A 15 4.84 1.11 3.30
C LEU A 15 5.30 2.45 2.75
N PHE A 16 6.14 2.44 1.72
CA PHE A 16 6.57 3.66 1.03
C PHE A 16 5.36 4.43 0.47
N LEU A 17 4.46 3.76 -0.25
CA LEU A 17 3.26 4.40 -0.81
C LEU A 17 2.31 4.92 0.28
N LEU A 18 2.11 4.16 1.36
CA LEU A 18 1.27 4.57 2.49
C LEU A 18 1.83 5.77 3.24
N ILE A 19 3.14 6.01 3.23
CA ILE A 19 3.77 7.20 3.81
C ILE A 19 3.71 8.38 2.84
N CYS A 20 3.92 8.13 1.54
CA CYS A 20 3.89 9.18 0.53
C CYS A 20 2.53 9.88 0.42
N ILE A 21 1.42 9.16 0.53
CA ILE A 21 0.08 9.76 0.45
C ILE A 21 -0.16 10.84 1.53
N PRO A 22 -0.08 10.52 2.84
CA PRO A 22 -0.27 11.53 3.88
C PRO A 22 0.79 12.62 3.84
N TYR A 23 2.03 12.28 3.45
CA TYR A 23 3.06 13.29 3.22
C TYR A 23 2.63 14.30 2.15
N SER A 24 2.17 13.82 0.98
CA SER A 24 1.69 14.68 -0.11
C SER A 24 0.51 15.57 0.31
N LEU A 25 -0.44 15.04 1.10
CA LEU A 25 -1.56 15.81 1.62
C LEU A 25 -1.11 16.90 2.61
N VAL A 26 -0.11 16.61 3.44
CA VAL A 26 0.44 17.59 4.40
C VAL A 26 1.27 18.66 3.69
N THR A 27 2.05 18.30 2.66
CA THR A 27 2.92 19.25 1.97
C THR A 27 2.22 20.08 0.90
N ASN A 28 1.06 19.64 0.42
CA ASN A 28 0.31 20.32 -0.63
C ASN A 28 -1.14 20.51 -0.17
N PRO A 29 -1.44 21.59 0.58
CA PRO A 29 -2.77 21.83 1.15
C PRO A 29 -3.86 21.98 0.08
N GLU A 30 -3.50 22.39 -1.15
CA GLU A 30 -4.41 22.46 -2.31
C GLU A 30 -5.10 21.10 -2.59
N LEU A 31 -4.42 19.97 -2.32
CA LEU A 31 -4.98 18.62 -2.51
C LEU A 31 -6.07 18.26 -1.49
N ILE A 32 -6.13 18.98 -0.36
CA ILE A 32 -7.18 18.81 0.65
C ILE A 32 -8.37 19.73 0.35
N GLU A 33 -8.10 20.90 -0.25
CA GLU A 33 -9.12 21.86 -0.64
C GLU A 33 -9.92 21.38 -1.87
N ASP A 34 -9.27 20.68 -2.81
CA ASP A 34 -9.96 20.01 -3.91
C ASP A 34 -10.58 18.68 -3.44
N GLU A 35 -11.91 18.63 -3.41
CA GLU A 35 -12.66 17.44 -3.00
C GLU A 35 -12.30 16.21 -3.84
N VAL A 36 -12.15 16.37 -5.15
CA VAL A 36 -11.90 15.24 -6.07
C VAL A 36 -10.53 14.63 -5.79
N ASP A 37 -9.51 15.47 -5.62
CA ASP A 37 -8.15 15.03 -5.29
C ASP A 37 -8.11 14.38 -3.91
N PHE A 38 -8.76 14.99 -2.92
CA PHE A 38 -8.83 14.43 -1.57
C PHE A 38 -9.47 13.03 -1.58
N TYR A 39 -10.63 12.86 -2.22
CA TYR A 39 -11.28 11.55 -2.34
C TYR A 39 -10.42 10.56 -3.11
N PHE A 40 -9.72 10.99 -4.17
CA PHE A 40 -8.79 10.15 -4.91
C PHE A 40 -7.67 9.60 -4.01
N PHE A 41 -7.03 10.45 -3.20
CA PHE A 41 -5.97 10.03 -2.28
C PHE A 41 -6.50 9.10 -1.18
N VAL A 42 -7.69 9.36 -0.63
CA VAL A 42 -8.32 8.49 0.36
C VAL A 42 -8.62 7.11 -0.25
N ILE A 43 -9.22 7.06 -1.44
CA ILE A 43 -9.53 5.81 -2.14
C ILE A 43 -8.24 5.05 -2.45
N ALA A 44 -7.21 5.73 -2.97
CA ALA A 44 -5.92 5.13 -3.25
C ALA A 44 -5.29 4.51 -1.99
N TYR A 45 -5.35 5.22 -0.86
CA TYR A 45 -4.85 4.73 0.43
C TYR A 45 -5.58 3.43 0.86
N VAL A 46 -6.91 3.42 0.77
CA VAL A 46 -7.72 2.23 1.08
C VAL A 46 -7.40 1.06 0.14
N ILE A 47 -7.25 1.31 -1.16
CA ILE A 47 -6.88 0.27 -2.13
C ILE A 47 -5.51 -0.33 -1.81
N ILE A 48 -4.53 0.49 -1.45
CA ILE A 48 -3.18 0.03 -1.07
C ILE A 48 -3.25 -0.83 0.20
N LEU A 49 -4.05 -0.45 1.19
CA LEU A 49 -4.28 -1.26 2.39
C LEU A 49 -4.94 -2.60 2.05
N LEU A 50 -5.97 -2.61 1.20
CA LEU A 50 -6.60 -3.85 0.76
C LEU A 50 -5.62 -4.75 0.00
N PHE A 51 -4.82 -4.16 -0.89
CA PHE A 51 -3.76 -4.87 -1.58
C PHE A 51 -2.77 -5.51 -0.60
N TYR A 52 -2.38 -4.79 0.46
CA TYR A 52 -1.50 -5.32 1.49
C TYR A 52 -2.10 -6.54 2.22
N VAL A 53 -3.39 -6.47 2.58
CA VAL A 53 -4.10 -7.58 3.23
C VAL A 53 -4.16 -8.80 2.31
N VAL A 54 -4.59 -8.61 1.06
CA VAL A 54 -4.68 -9.67 0.05
C VAL A 54 -3.30 -10.28 -0.23
N TRP A 55 -2.26 -9.44 -0.36
CA TRP A 55 -0.91 -9.92 -0.57
C TRP A 55 -0.41 -10.77 0.60
N ASN A 56 -0.62 -10.33 1.85
CA ASN A 56 -0.23 -11.13 3.02
C ASN A 56 -0.98 -12.47 3.06
N TYR A 57 -2.27 -12.48 2.69
CA TYR A 57 -3.04 -13.71 2.58
C TYR A 57 -2.43 -14.68 1.55
N ILE A 58 -2.14 -14.20 0.33
CA ILE A 58 -1.52 -14.98 -0.74
C ILE A 58 -0.14 -15.47 -0.31
N TYR A 59 0.70 -14.60 0.26
CA TYR A 59 2.03 -14.97 0.73
C TYR A 59 1.96 -16.08 1.79
N ASN A 60 1.06 -15.96 2.76
CA ASN A 60 0.87 -16.98 3.80
C ASN A 60 0.33 -18.30 3.25
N TYR A 61 -0.54 -18.25 2.24
CA TYR A 61 -1.00 -19.44 1.52
C TYR A 61 0.15 -20.13 0.77
N LEU A 62 0.91 -19.38 -0.03
CA LEU A 62 2.05 -19.91 -0.79
C LEU A 62 3.17 -20.41 0.12
N ARG A 63 3.43 -19.75 1.25
CA ARG A 63 4.40 -20.18 2.26
C ARG A 63 4.00 -21.52 2.86
N ARG A 64 2.71 -21.72 3.17
CA ARG A 64 2.20 -23.00 3.69
C ARG A 64 2.29 -24.13 2.66
N LYS A 65 2.02 -23.84 1.38
CA LYS A 65 2.19 -24.81 0.28
C LYS A 65 3.65 -25.16 -0.03
N ARG A 66 4.61 -24.33 0.40
CA ARG A 66 6.05 -24.60 0.32
C ARG A 66 6.63 -25.30 1.55
N GLY A 67 5.76 -25.74 2.47
CA GLY A 67 6.13 -26.74 3.47
C GLY A 67 6.71 -27.97 2.81
#